data_AF-A0A9E0IKR6-F1
#
_entry.id   AF-A0A9E0IKR6-F1
#
_cell.length_a   1.000
_cell.length_b   1.000
_cell.length_c   1.000
_cell.angle_alpha   90.00
_cell.angle_beta   90.00
_cell.angle_gamma   90.00
#
_symmetry.space_group_name_H-M   'P 1'
#
loop_
_entity.id
_entity.type
_entity.pdbx_description
1 polymer ?
#
loop_
_entity_poly.entity_id
_entity_poly.type
_entity_poly.pdbx_seq_one_letter_code
_entity_poly.pdbx_strand_id
1 'polypeptide(L)'
;MQRAARPATIMSLPRAAAAVLVAAAAAAATGPASAKPDPGADPEVIDISETRSRLIVLTNDDGLVVVVDPKFSDKEVFAGDGKVMYQQRVVGGGMDGTSGTWDYTTWAPRANNRLGSLSLRSDKKYWLACGTLDKNEVEMRKLPAKESERILATAQFRRPLWKRQGELLARDDVGTYYYVDRFREEEGRGGHRVFIGKKGAMKELAMTNLVDDSAGKIYGTKRGEIRIVTRSDNTAYWVRGRKKFELVLLPVQENVYLIYRDLGVYGALGTLCDDL
;
A
#
# COMPACT_ATOMS: atom_id res chain seq x y z
N MET A 1 59.01 -39.13 -10.08
CA MET A 1 59.62 -38.09 -9.22
C MET A 1 58.70 -37.90 -8.01
N GLN A 2 58.68 -38.78 -7.02
CA GLN A 2 59.59 -38.93 -5.86
C GLN A 2 59.70 -37.70 -4.94
N ARG A 3 59.10 -37.87 -3.75
CA ARG A 3 59.49 -37.38 -2.40
C ARG A 3 59.39 -35.85 -2.16
N ALA A 4 59.06 -35.34 -0.97
CA ALA A 4 59.26 -35.88 0.37
C ALA A 4 58.27 -35.28 1.40
N ALA A 5 57.91 -36.11 2.38
CA ALA A 5 57.39 -35.70 3.68
C ALA A 5 58.51 -35.17 4.58
N ARG A 6 58.16 -34.30 5.56
CA ARG A 6 58.98 -34.01 6.74
C ARG A 6 58.11 -33.65 7.98
N PRO A 7 58.64 -33.79 9.21
CA PRO A 7 57.97 -34.51 10.29
C PRO A 7 57.59 -33.65 11.51
N ALA A 8 56.98 -34.33 12.48
CA ALA A 8 56.55 -33.88 13.80
C ALA A 8 57.65 -33.25 14.67
N THR A 9 57.23 -32.38 15.60
CA THR A 9 57.92 -32.25 16.90
C THR A 9 56.88 -32.01 17.99
N ILE A 10 56.77 -33.00 18.85
CA ILE A 10 56.11 -32.97 20.15
C ILE A 10 57.08 -32.26 21.11
N MET A 11 56.62 -31.27 21.85
CA MET A 11 57.32 -30.81 23.05
C MET A 11 56.30 -30.53 24.15
N SER A 12 56.50 -31.22 25.27
CA SER A 12 55.64 -31.30 26.44
C SER A 12 56.18 -30.44 27.59
N LEU A 13 55.25 -29.76 28.29
CA LEU A 13 55.21 -29.38 29.73
C LEU A 13 56.24 -28.32 30.24
N PRO A 14 55.91 -27.47 31.24
CA PRO A 14 55.17 -27.83 32.46
C PRO A 14 53.98 -26.95 32.88
N ARG A 15 53.20 -27.56 33.78
CA ARG A 15 52.13 -27.00 34.60
C ARG A 15 52.63 -25.82 35.44
N ALA A 16 51.94 -24.69 35.35
CA ALA A 16 51.83 -23.72 36.44
C ALA A 16 50.35 -23.52 36.72
N ALA A 17 49.93 -23.98 37.91
CA ALA A 17 48.61 -23.74 38.44
C ALA A 17 48.48 -22.25 38.78
N ALA A 18 47.64 -21.53 38.05
CA ALA A 18 47.14 -20.22 38.45
C ALA A 18 45.64 -20.35 38.67
N ALA A 19 45.22 -20.25 39.93
CA ALA A 19 43.83 -20.17 40.32
C ALA A 19 43.22 -18.91 39.70
N VAL A 20 42.44 -19.08 38.63
CA VAL A 20 41.58 -18.02 38.09
C VAL A 20 40.30 -18.03 38.90
N LEU A 21 40.09 -16.96 39.67
CA LEU A 21 38.78 -16.62 40.25
C LEU A 21 37.75 -16.59 39.11
N VAL A 22 36.78 -17.51 39.16
CA VAL A 22 35.54 -17.38 38.40
C VAL A 22 34.72 -16.27 39.04
N ALA A 23 34.98 -15.03 38.62
CA ALA A 23 34.02 -13.96 38.81
C ALA A 23 32.89 -14.17 37.79
N ALA A 24 31.80 -14.80 38.24
CA ALA A 24 30.56 -14.85 37.49
C ALA A 24 30.00 -13.41 37.37
N ALA A 25 30.45 -12.68 36.36
CA ALA A 25 29.78 -11.46 35.92
C ALA A 25 28.47 -11.90 35.24
N ALA A 26 27.37 -11.88 36.00
CA ALA A 26 26.03 -11.91 35.46
C ALA A 26 25.84 -10.63 34.64
N ALA A 27 26.23 -10.66 33.36
CA ALA A 27 25.81 -9.68 32.38
C ALA A 27 24.29 -9.85 32.20
N ALA A 28 23.52 -9.08 32.97
CA ALA A 28 22.12 -8.86 32.70
C ALA A 28 22.04 -8.27 31.29
N ALA A 29 21.70 -9.13 30.31
CA ALA A 29 21.29 -8.71 29.00
C ALA A 29 19.97 -7.95 29.16
N THR A 30 20.06 -6.64 29.40
CA THR A 30 18.98 -5.71 29.16
C THR A 30 18.81 -5.60 27.65
N GLY A 31 18.22 -6.63 27.05
CA GLY A 31 17.62 -6.49 25.73
C GLY A 31 16.59 -5.36 25.79
N PRO A 32 16.44 -4.56 24.71
CA PRO A 32 15.42 -3.53 24.68
C PRO A 32 14.08 -4.20 24.96
N ALA A 33 13.44 -3.80 26.06
CA ALA A 33 12.10 -4.23 26.39
C ALA A 33 11.21 -3.80 25.23
N SER A 34 10.70 -4.77 24.45
CA SER A 34 9.63 -4.51 23.50
C SER A 34 8.49 -3.85 24.27
N ALA A 35 8.29 -2.56 24.03
CA ALA A 35 7.22 -1.80 24.65
C ALA A 35 5.91 -2.54 24.37
N LYS A 36 5.16 -2.88 25.42
CA LYS A 36 3.82 -3.41 25.25
C LYS A 36 2.96 -2.33 24.57
N PRO A 37 2.18 -2.68 23.53
CA PRO A 37 1.35 -1.70 22.84
C PRO A 37 0.37 -1.04 23.82
N ASP A 38 0.26 0.28 23.75
CA ASP A 38 -0.65 1.07 24.56
C ASP A 38 -2.10 0.70 24.22
N PRO A 39 -2.89 0.17 25.18
CA PRO A 39 -4.28 -0.22 24.94
C PRO A 39 -5.21 0.93 24.55
N GLY A 40 -4.75 2.19 24.59
CA GLY A 40 -5.48 3.36 24.09
C GLY A 40 -5.05 3.88 22.71
N ALA A 41 -4.05 3.27 22.05
CA ALA A 41 -3.56 3.75 20.76
C ALA A 41 -4.59 3.51 19.65
N ASP A 42 -4.87 4.54 18.84
CA ASP A 42 -5.66 4.39 17.61
C ASP A 42 -4.93 3.42 16.67
N PRO A 43 -5.49 2.24 16.35
CA PRO A 43 -4.81 1.23 15.52
C PRO A 43 -4.55 1.70 14.09
N GLU A 44 -5.18 2.80 13.66
CA GLU A 44 -4.95 3.44 12.37
C GLU A 44 -3.73 4.35 12.38
N VAL A 45 -3.22 4.77 13.54
CA VAL A 45 -2.02 5.61 13.66
C VAL A 45 -0.77 4.74 13.65
N ILE A 46 0.20 5.14 12.84
CA ILE A 46 1.49 4.49 12.68
C ILE A 46 2.52 5.26 13.51
N ASP A 47 3.16 4.59 14.46
CA ASP A 47 4.31 5.16 15.15
C ASP A 47 5.54 5.10 14.25
N ILE A 48 6.14 6.26 14.01
CA ILE A 48 7.38 6.41 13.23
C ILE A 48 8.59 6.66 14.12
N SER A 49 8.49 6.53 15.45
CA SER A 49 9.56 6.90 16.39
C SER A 49 10.90 6.23 16.07
N GLU A 50 10.90 4.93 15.71
CA GLU A 50 12.09 4.16 15.33
C GLU A 50 12.70 4.56 13.98
N THR A 51 11.92 5.23 13.13
CA THR A 51 12.30 5.55 11.75
C THR A 51 12.47 7.05 11.52
N ARG A 52 11.96 7.88 12.42
CA ARG A 52 11.86 9.33 12.29
C ARG A 52 13.17 9.99 11.84
N SER A 53 14.29 9.61 12.45
CA SER A 53 15.60 10.24 12.22
C SER A 53 16.18 9.99 10.83
N ARG A 54 15.68 9.01 10.07
CA ARG A 54 16.12 8.73 8.69
C ARG A 54 15.15 9.20 7.62
N LEU A 55 13.94 9.62 7.99
CA LEU A 55 12.93 10.09 7.04
C LEU A 55 13.31 11.47 6.49
N ILE A 56 12.93 11.69 5.23
CA ILE A 56 12.96 13.01 4.60
C ILE A 56 11.54 13.45 4.27
N VAL A 57 11.35 14.77 4.21
CA VAL A 57 10.08 15.38 3.82
C VAL A 57 10.27 16.15 2.51
N LEU A 58 9.41 15.87 1.56
CA LEU A 58 9.39 16.46 0.23
C LEU A 58 8.07 17.23 0.03
N THR A 59 8.10 18.27 -0.79
CA THR A 59 6.90 19.04 -1.18
C THR A 59 6.97 19.48 -2.64
N ASN A 60 5.82 19.75 -3.26
CA ASN A 60 5.73 20.49 -4.52
C ASN A 60 5.12 21.89 -4.31
N ASP A 61 4.89 22.62 -5.40
CA ASP A 61 4.26 23.95 -5.40
C ASP A 61 2.74 23.90 -5.11
N ASP A 62 2.09 22.74 -5.30
CA ASP A 62 0.67 22.53 -4.99
C ASP A 62 0.41 22.23 -3.51
N GLY A 63 1.47 22.13 -2.71
CA GLY A 63 1.38 21.88 -1.26
C GLY A 63 1.22 20.41 -0.87
N LEU A 64 1.39 19.47 -1.81
CA LEU A 64 1.48 18.04 -1.49
C LEU A 64 2.74 17.79 -0.66
N VAL A 65 2.58 17.20 0.52
CA VAL A 65 3.69 16.77 1.37
C VAL A 65 3.86 15.26 1.25
N VAL A 66 5.10 14.82 1.06
CA VAL A 66 5.47 13.40 1.01
C VAL A 66 6.58 13.12 2.01
N VAL A 67 6.42 12.08 2.82
CA VAL A 67 7.42 11.61 3.78
C VAL A 67 7.92 10.25 3.33
N VAL A 68 9.24 10.09 3.24
CA VAL A 68 9.84 8.87 2.70
C VAL A 68 11.17 8.52 3.38
N ASP A 69 11.47 7.22 3.48
CA ASP A 69 12.82 6.72 3.79
C ASP A 69 13.66 6.64 2.50
N PRO A 70 14.77 7.39 2.35
CA PRO A 70 15.60 7.29 1.16
C PRO A 70 16.39 5.96 1.06
N LYS A 71 16.38 5.10 2.09
CA LYS A 71 17.04 3.78 2.08
C LYS A 71 16.19 2.64 1.52
N PHE A 72 15.04 2.97 0.93
CA PHE A 72 14.03 2.04 0.46
C PHE A 72 13.35 1.24 1.59
N SER A 73 12.10 1.60 1.89
CA SER A 73 11.20 0.86 2.78
C SER A 73 9.78 0.95 2.24
N ASP A 74 9.13 -0.20 2.07
CA ASP A 74 7.74 -0.28 1.59
C ASP A 74 6.71 0.22 2.62
N LYS A 75 7.14 0.42 3.88
CA LYS A 75 6.28 0.89 4.98
C LYS A 75 6.34 2.38 5.21
N GLU A 76 7.49 3.01 4.95
CA GLU A 76 7.70 4.43 5.27
C GLU A 76 7.58 5.32 4.03
N VAL A 77 6.46 5.21 3.33
CA VAL A 77 6.06 6.15 2.27
C VAL A 77 4.69 6.71 2.64
N PHE A 78 4.61 8.02 2.87
CA PHE A 78 3.37 8.70 3.25
C PHE A 78 3.13 9.94 2.41
N ALA A 79 1.87 10.26 2.11
CA ALA A 79 1.47 11.47 1.40
C ALA A 79 0.29 12.15 2.11
N GLY A 80 0.23 13.48 2.06
CA GLY A 80 -0.82 14.25 2.70
C GLY A 80 -0.56 15.76 2.72
N ASP A 81 -1.16 16.44 3.69
CA ASP A 81 -1.13 17.91 3.84
C ASP A 81 -0.09 18.41 4.86
N GLY A 82 0.78 17.52 5.35
CA GLY A 82 1.76 17.81 6.39
C GLY A 82 1.19 17.81 7.82
N LYS A 83 -0.12 17.65 8.00
CA LYS A 83 -0.79 17.44 9.29
C LYS A 83 -1.31 16.02 9.44
N VAL A 84 -1.91 15.49 8.39
CA VAL A 84 -2.35 14.09 8.29
C VAL A 84 -1.69 13.48 7.07
N MET A 85 -0.99 12.38 7.30
CA MET A 85 -0.17 11.69 6.32
C MET A 85 -0.68 10.26 6.19
N TYR A 86 -1.11 9.85 5.00
CA TYR A 86 -1.59 8.49 4.76
C TYR A 86 -0.48 7.64 4.14
N GLN A 87 -0.32 6.43 4.66
CA GLN A 87 0.61 5.46 4.12
C GLN A 87 0.23 5.10 2.69
N GLN A 88 1.23 5.10 1.81
CA GLN A 88 1.09 4.75 0.42
C GLN A 88 1.22 3.25 0.22
N ARG A 89 0.54 2.72 -0.78
CA ARG A 89 0.61 1.30 -1.13
C ARG A 89 1.74 1.09 -2.12
N VAL A 90 2.95 0.85 -1.61
CA VAL A 90 4.14 0.56 -2.43
C VAL A 90 3.97 -0.81 -3.10
N VAL A 91 4.11 -0.86 -4.43
CA VAL A 91 4.00 -2.08 -5.25
C VAL A 91 5.31 -2.42 -5.96
N GLY A 92 6.32 -1.57 -5.83
CA GLY A 92 7.64 -1.80 -6.39
C GLY A 92 8.57 -0.64 -6.11
N GLY A 93 9.79 -0.78 -6.62
CA GLY A 93 10.83 0.24 -6.57
C GLY A 93 12.17 -0.37 -6.19
N GLY A 94 13.18 0.49 -6.01
CA GLY A 94 14.52 0.06 -5.68
C GLY A 94 15.45 1.21 -5.30
N MET A 95 16.69 0.85 -4.99
CA MET A 95 17.76 1.79 -4.71
C MET A 95 19.04 1.30 -5.39
N ASP A 96 19.75 2.20 -6.04
CA ASP A 96 21.11 1.97 -6.51
C ASP A 96 22.08 2.36 -5.40
N GLY A 97 22.74 1.36 -4.81
CA GLY A 97 23.75 1.59 -3.75
C GLY A 97 25.01 2.32 -4.22
N THR A 98 25.26 2.41 -5.52
CA THR A 98 26.42 3.11 -6.10
C THR A 98 26.14 4.59 -6.27
N SER A 99 25.06 4.93 -6.98
CA SER A 99 24.71 6.32 -7.26
C SER A 99 23.87 6.98 -6.16
N GLY A 100 23.26 6.18 -5.28
CA GLY A 100 22.33 6.63 -4.24
C GLY A 100 20.98 7.07 -4.78
N THR A 101 20.65 6.76 -6.04
CA THR A 101 19.31 7.00 -6.61
C THR A 101 18.34 5.96 -6.10
N TRP A 102 17.07 6.31 -6.04
CA TRP A 102 16.01 5.39 -5.63
C TRP A 102 14.69 5.73 -6.31
N ASP A 103 13.80 4.76 -6.37
CA ASP A 103 12.43 4.95 -6.80
C ASP A 103 11.47 4.14 -5.94
N TYR A 104 10.28 4.69 -5.76
CA TYR A 104 9.12 4.00 -5.22
C TYR A 104 8.04 4.01 -6.28
N THR A 105 7.48 2.84 -6.55
CA THR A 105 6.25 2.71 -7.33
C THR A 105 5.10 2.39 -6.39
N THR A 106 4.03 3.16 -6.49
CA THR A 106 2.83 3.02 -5.65
C THR A 106 1.61 2.71 -6.48
N TRP A 107 0.65 2.03 -5.86
CA TRP A 107 -0.67 1.85 -6.43
C TRP A 107 -1.47 3.15 -6.31
N ALA A 108 -1.68 3.81 -7.45
CA ALA A 108 -2.37 5.08 -7.57
C ALA A 108 -3.51 4.93 -8.59
N PRO A 109 -4.69 4.41 -8.21
CA PRO A 109 -5.71 3.99 -9.16
C PRO A 109 -6.36 5.12 -9.97
N ARG A 110 -6.11 6.38 -9.60
CA ARG A 110 -6.54 7.58 -10.34
C ARG A 110 -5.50 8.11 -11.32
N ALA A 111 -4.27 7.59 -11.29
CA ALA A 111 -3.25 7.90 -12.28
C ALA A 111 -3.48 7.10 -13.57
N ASN A 112 -3.02 7.64 -14.70
CA ASN A 112 -2.98 6.88 -15.95
C ASN A 112 -2.08 5.63 -15.74
N ASN A 113 -2.49 4.46 -16.23
CA ASN A 113 -1.83 3.18 -15.92
C ASN A 113 -1.74 2.80 -14.42
N ARG A 114 -2.49 3.49 -13.53
CA ARG A 114 -2.77 3.08 -12.13
C ARG A 114 -1.56 3.10 -11.19
N LEU A 115 -0.46 3.68 -11.63
CA LEU A 115 0.79 3.76 -10.88
C LEU A 115 1.17 5.22 -10.69
N GLY A 116 1.75 5.51 -9.53
CA GLY A 116 2.49 6.74 -9.33
C GLY A 116 3.88 6.41 -8.80
N SER A 117 4.86 7.22 -9.19
CA SER A 117 6.25 7.02 -8.82
C SER A 117 6.82 8.23 -8.09
N LEU A 118 7.65 7.98 -7.09
CA LEU A 118 8.46 8.97 -6.41
C LEU A 118 9.92 8.55 -6.53
N SER A 119 10.80 9.40 -7.03
CA SER A 119 12.20 9.02 -7.29
C SER A 119 13.18 10.11 -6.91
N LEU A 120 14.39 9.70 -6.52
CA LEU A 120 15.60 10.51 -6.53
C LEU A 120 16.44 10.10 -7.73
N ARG A 121 16.67 11.02 -8.67
CA ARG A 121 17.40 10.74 -9.91
C ARG A 121 18.88 11.10 -9.81
N SER A 122 19.63 10.78 -10.87
CA SER A 122 21.08 11.01 -10.96
C SER A 122 21.47 12.48 -10.88
N ASP A 123 20.57 13.39 -11.27
CA ASP A 123 20.68 14.85 -11.13
C ASP A 123 20.48 15.35 -9.68
N LYS A 124 20.28 14.43 -8.72
CA LYS A 124 20.00 14.69 -7.31
C LYS A 124 18.70 15.46 -7.05
N LYS A 125 17.79 15.46 -8.02
CA LYS A 125 16.44 15.99 -7.88
C LYS A 125 15.43 14.90 -7.56
N TYR A 126 14.37 15.31 -6.88
CA TYR A 126 13.26 14.44 -6.55
C TYR A 126 12.13 14.66 -7.55
N TRP A 127 11.51 13.58 -8.02
CA TRP A 127 10.47 13.64 -9.03
C TRP A 127 9.29 12.77 -8.63
N LEU A 128 8.09 13.33 -8.75
CA LEU A 128 6.82 12.65 -8.63
C LEU A 128 6.22 12.50 -10.02
N ALA A 129 5.80 11.29 -10.41
CA ALA A 129 5.09 11.06 -11.65
C ALA A 129 3.78 10.31 -11.40
N CYS A 130 2.72 10.69 -12.11
CA CYS A 130 1.42 10.05 -12.02
C CYS A 130 1.06 9.41 -13.38
N GLY A 131 1.54 8.18 -13.54
CA GLY A 131 1.36 7.34 -14.72
C GLY A 131 2.63 7.17 -15.57
N THR A 132 2.48 6.56 -16.74
CA THR A 132 3.61 6.19 -17.63
C THR A 132 4.04 7.28 -18.61
N LEU A 133 3.52 8.50 -18.47
CA LEU A 133 3.86 9.59 -19.37
C LEU A 133 4.69 10.61 -18.61
N ASP A 134 5.95 10.76 -19.02
CA ASP A 134 6.93 11.75 -18.53
C ASP A 134 6.43 13.22 -18.59
N LYS A 135 5.26 13.45 -19.18
CA LYS A 135 4.62 14.77 -19.31
C LYS A 135 3.88 15.22 -18.04
N ASN A 136 3.70 14.34 -17.06
CA ASN A 136 3.03 14.64 -15.79
C ASN A 136 3.99 14.51 -14.60
N GLU A 137 5.26 14.82 -14.82
CA GLU A 137 6.26 14.83 -13.76
C GLU A 137 6.26 16.18 -13.04
N VAL A 138 6.28 16.12 -11.71
CA VAL A 138 6.37 17.26 -10.84
C VAL A 138 7.68 17.16 -10.07
N GLU A 139 8.52 18.21 -10.18
CA GLU A 139 9.72 18.30 -9.36
C GLU A 139 9.32 18.49 -7.90
N MET A 140 9.86 17.62 -7.04
CA MET A 140 9.67 17.68 -5.60
C MET A 140 10.90 18.33 -4.97
N ARG A 141 10.68 19.13 -3.93
CA ARG A 141 11.74 19.80 -3.18
C ARG A 141 11.82 19.24 -1.77
N LYS A 142 13.02 18.95 -1.30
CA LYS A 142 13.26 18.59 0.10
C LYS A 142 13.04 19.81 0.98
N LEU A 143 12.22 19.65 2.02
CA LEU A 143 11.98 20.72 2.99
C LEU A 143 13.22 20.99 3.85
N PRO A 144 13.42 22.23 4.34
CA PRO A 144 14.46 22.55 5.30
C PRO A 144 14.37 21.67 6.55
N ALA A 145 15.52 21.39 7.19
CA ALA A 145 15.58 20.45 8.32
C ALA A 145 14.61 20.82 9.46
N LYS A 146 14.55 22.10 9.86
CA LYS A 146 13.65 22.57 10.93
C LYS A 146 12.17 22.33 10.60
N GLU A 147 11.79 22.47 9.33
CA GLU A 147 10.42 22.26 8.90
C GLU A 147 10.08 20.78 8.78
N SER A 148 11.01 19.98 8.25
CA SER A 148 10.90 18.52 8.23
C SER A 148 10.68 17.96 9.64
N GLU A 149 11.52 18.35 10.60
CA GLU A 149 11.41 17.92 12.00
C GLU A 149 10.05 18.30 12.60
N ARG A 150 9.53 19.50 12.30
CA ARG A 150 8.21 19.93 12.76
C ARG A 150 7.12 18.99 12.23
N ILE A 151 7.13 18.66 10.94
CA ILE A 151 6.14 17.75 10.34
C ILE A 151 6.28 16.35 10.95
N LEU A 152 7.49 15.81 11.00
CA LEU A 152 7.78 14.47 11.55
C LEU A 152 7.41 14.33 13.04
N ALA A 153 7.46 15.42 13.81
CA ALA A 153 7.09 15.42 15.23
C ALA A 153 5.59 15.62 15.49
N THR A 154 4.86 16.26 14.57
CA THR A 154 3.47 16.73 14.84
C THR A 154 2.41 16.14 13.92
N ALA A 155 2.79 15.62 12.75
CA ALA A 155 1.85 15.01 11.83
C ALA A 155 1.32 13.69 12.38
N GLN A 156 0.06 13.39 12.04
CA GLN A 156 -0.53 12.08 12.27
C GLN A 156 -0.25 11.19 11.05
N PHE A 157 0.60 10.19 11.26
CA PHE A 157 0.87 9.15 10.27
C PHE A 157 -0.18 8.07 10.41
N ARG A 158 -0.93 7.78 9.35
CA ARG A 158 -2.02 6.81 9.37
C ARG A 158 -1.83 5.75 8.32
N ARG A 159 -2.45 4.59 8.54
CA ARG A 159 -2.63 3.53 7.53
C ARG A 159 -3.29 4.09 6.26
N PRO A 160 -3.25 3.36 5.13
CA PRO A 160 -3.83 3.86 3.88
C PRO A 160 -5.29 4.29 4.06
N LEU A 161 -5.63 5.52 3.67
CA LEU A 161 -6.98 6.08 3.83
C LEU A 161 -8.04 5.20 3.16
N TRP A 162 -7.72 4.75 1.95
CA TRP A 162 -8.61 3.92 1.16
C TRP A 162 -8.40 2.41 1.45
N LYS A 163 -9.50 1.81 1.92
CA LYS A 163 -9.57 0.45 2.47
C LYS A 163 -10.33 -0.55 1.61
N ARG A 164 -10.88 -0.10 0.49
CA ARG A 164 -11.76 -0.92 -0.36
C ARG A 164 -11.08 -1.32 -1.66
N GLN A 165 -11.67 -2.20 -2.44
CA GLN A 165 -11.27 -2.50 -3.80
C GLN A 165 -12.46 -3.01 -4.61
N GLY A 166 -12.44 -2.73 -5.91
CA GLY A 166 -13.39 -3.31 -6.85
C GLY A 166 -13.31 -4.83 -6.86
N GLU A 167 -14.48 -5.45 -6.77
CA GLU A 167 -14.68 -6.90 -6.90
C GLU A 167 -15.36 -7.23 -8.22
N LEU A 168 -16.36 -6.43 -8.61
CA LEU A 168 -17.12 -6.62 -9.83
C LEU A 168 -17.39 -5.28 -10.51
N LEU A 169 -17.27 -5.26 -11.83
CA LEU A 169 -17.87 -4.22 -12.66
C LEU A 169 -18.65 -4.87 -13.81
N ALA A 170 -19.87 -4.41 -14.03
CA ALA A 170 -20.67 -4.79 -15.16
C ALA A 170 -21.48 -3.60 -15.69
N ARG A 171 -21.99 -3.71 -16.92
CA ARG A 171 -22.77 -2.66 -17.58
C ARG A 171 -23.89 -3.25 -18.42
N ASP A 172 -25.04 -2.59 -18.49
CA ASP A 172 -26.08 -2.89 -19.48
C ASP A 172 -25.82 -2.15 -20.82
N ASP A 173 -26.62 -2.46 -21.84
CA ASP A 173 -26.53 -1.87 -23.18
C ASP A 173 -26.75 -0.35 -23.20
N VAL A 174 -27.61 0.17 -22.32
CA VAL A 174 -27.91 1.60 -22.17
C VAL A 174 -26.90 2.36 -21.29
N GLY A 175 -25.84 1.72 -20.80
CA GLY A 175 -24.73 2.38 -20.10
C GLY A 175 -24.94 2.60 -18.60
N THR A 176 -25.81 1.82 -17.97
CA THR A 176 -25.92 1.73 -16.50
C THR A 176 -24.87 0.77 -15.99
N TYR A 177 -24.10 1.20 -15.00
CA TYR A 177 -23.09 0.40 -14.34
C TYR A 177 -23.65 -0.29 -13.11
N TYR A 178 -23.14 -1.49 -12.88
CA TYR A 178 -23.40 -2.34 -11.72
C TYR A 178 -22.03 -2.64 -11.13
N TYR A 179 -21.77 -2.11 -9.95
CA TYR A 179 -20.43 -2.14 -9.34
C TYR A 179 -20.51 -2.74 -7.95
N VAL A 180 -19.55 -3.61 -7.64
CA VAL A 180 -19.35 -4.15 -6.30
C VAL A 180 -17.95 -3.83 -5.85
N ASP A 181 -17.84 -3.29 -4.64
CA ASP A 181 -16.58 -3.21 -3.92
C ASP A 181 -16.61 -4.04 -2.64
N ARG A 182 -15.43 -4.34 -2.13
CA ARG A 182 -15.22 -5.02 -0.86
C ARG A 182 -14.07 -4.38 -0.11
N PHE A 183 -13.95 -4.69 1.18
CA PHE A 183 -12.70 -4.42 1.89
C PHE A 183 -11.55 -5.17 1.24
N ARG A 184 -10.38 -4.52 1.23
CA ARG A 184 -9.14 -5.14 0.78
C ARG A 184 -8.76 -6.30 1.70
N GLU A 185 -7.82 -7.12 1.23
CA GLU A 185 -7.51 -8.38 1.91
C GLU A 185 -6.91 -8.14 3.30
N GLU A 186 -6.04 -7.15 3.39
CA GLU A 186 -5.41 -6.64 4.60
C GLU A 186 -6.39 -6.03 5.62
N GLU A 187 -7.61 -5.71 5.20
CA GLU A 187 -8.68 -5.19 6.06
C GLU A 187 -9.68 -6.29 6.49
N GLY A 188 -9.35 -7.56 6.24
CA GLY A 188 -10.11 -8.72 6.75
C GLY A 188 -11.01 -9.43 5.72
N ARG A 189 -11.03 -8.97 4.46
CA ARG A 189 -11.91 -9.47 3.38
C ARG A 189 -13.41 -9.28 3.70
N GLY A 190 -14.24 -9.11 2.67
CA GLY A 190 -15.70 -8.97 2.83
C GLY A 190 -16.19 -7.53 2.93
N GLY A 191 -17.28 -7.31 3.68
CA GLY A 191 -17.97 -6.01 3.73
C GLY A 191 -18.35 -5.51 2.34
N HIS A 192 -19.07 -6.32 1.55
CA HIS A 192 -19.40 -5.94 0.19
C HIS A 192 -20.37 -4.75 0.17
N ARG A 193 -20.26 -3.91 -0.86
CA ARG A 193 -21.27 -2.88 -1.18
C ARG A 193 -21.64 -2.99 -2.64
N VAL A 194 -22.92 -2.78 -2.94
CA VAL A 194 -23.45 -2.84 -4.31
C VAL A 194 -23.87 -1.44 -4.73
N PHE A 195 -23.46 -1.02 -5.91
CA PHE A 195 -23.82 0.27 -6.50
C PHE A 195 -24.42 0.08 -7.88
N ILE A 196 -25.44 0.89 -8.20
CA ILE A 196 -26.04 0.93 -9.54
C ILE A 196 -26.27 2.38 -9.96
N GLY A 197 -25.92 2.73 -11.20
CA GLY A 197 -26.15 4.08 -11.73
C GLY A 197 -25.40 4.37 -13.02
N LYS A 198 -25.45 5.63 -13.45
CA LYS A 198 -24.58 6.14 -14.51
C LYS A 198 -23.25 6.61 -13.91
N LYS A 199 -22.25 6.82 -14.77
CA LYS A 199 -20.98 7.49 -14.41
C LYS A 199 -21.28 8.78 -13.60
N GLY A 200 -20.59 8.96 -12.49
CA GLY A 200 -20.75 10.10 -11.56
C GLY A 200 -22.03 10.10 -10.71
N ALA A 201 -22.95 9.16 -10.93
CA ALA A 201 -24.27 9.13 -10.28
C ALA A 201 -24.63 7.74 -9.75
N MET A 202 -23.63 7.01 -9.25
CA MET A 202 -23.82 5.69 -8.65
C MET A 202 -24.56 5.81 -7.33
N LYS A 203 -25.51 4.90 -7.10
CA LYS A 203 -26.26 4.82 -5.84
C LYS A 203 -25.98 3.50 -5.15
N GLU A 204 -25.57 3.58 -3.89
CA GLU A 204 -25.43 2.40 -3.05
C GLU A 204 -26.80 1.76 -2.81
N LEU A 205 -26.85 0.44 -2.93
CA LEU A 205 -28.01 -0.37 -2.64
C LEU A 205 -27.75 -1.19 -1.38
N ALA A 206 -28.65 -1.07 -0.40
CA ALA A 206 -28.58 -1.86 0.82
C ALA A 206 -28.61 -3.36 0.49
N MET A 207 -27.50 -4.03 0.81
CA MET A 207 -27.36 -5.47 0.66
C MET A 207 -28.25 -6.22 1.65
N THR A 208 -28.77 -7.35 1.21
CA THR A 208 -29.61 -8.25 2.02
C THR A 208 -29.04 -9.66 2.06
N ASN A 209 -28.26 -10.05 1.06
CA ASN A 209 -27.68 -11.39 0.98
C ASN A 209 -26.39 -11.39 0.15
N LEU A 210 -25.50 -12.33 0.45
CA LEU A 210 -24.34 -12.68 -0.36
C LEU A 210 -24.25 -14.21 -0.45
N VAL A 211 -24.27 -14.75 -1.66
CA VAL A 211 -23.95 -16.16 -1.92
C VAL A 211 -22.65 -16.18 -2.72
N ASP A 212 -21.70 -17.00 -2.30
CA ASP A 212 -20.40 -17.18 -2.96
C ASP A 212 -20.04 -18.67 -2.88
N ASP A 213 -20.23 -19.38 -3.99
CA ASP A 213 -20.01 -20.81 -4.09
C ASP A 213 -19.46 -21.23 -5.46
N SER A 214 -19.28 -22.53 -5.68
CA SER A 214 -18.73 -23.07 -6.94
C SER A 214 -19.58 -22.80 -8.19
N ALA A 215 -20.85 -22.39 -8.05
CA ALA A 215 -21.72 -22.02 -9.17
C ALA A 215 -21.65 -20.52 -9.50
N GLY A 216 -21.10 -19.70 -8.61
CA GLY A 216 -20.82 -18.29 -8.83
C GLY A 216 -21.13 -17.42 -7.61
N LYS A 217 -21.44 -16.15 -7.87
CA LYS A 217 -21.71 -15.17 -6.82
C LYS A 217 -23.05 -14.47 -7.03
N ILE A 218 -23.79 -14.27 -5.94
CA ILE A 218 -25.05 -13.52 -5.92
C ILE A 218 -24.97 -12.41 -4.89
N TYR A 219 -25.10 -11.17 -5.35
CA TYR A 219 -25.23 -9.98 -4.50
C TYR A 219 -26.70 -9.57 -4.43
N GLY A 220 -27.36 -9.93 -3.33
CA GLY A 220 -28.77 -9.59 -3.10
C GLY A 220 -28.93 -8.21 -2.49
N THR A 221 -29.86 -7.43 -3.01
CA THR A 221 -30.25 -6.11 -2.48
C THR A 221 -31.77 -6.02 -2.37
N LYS A 222 -32.27 -5.03 -1.62
CA LYS A 222 -33.72 -4.75 -1.55
C LYS A 222 -34.38 -4.46 -2.91
N ARG A 223 -33.61 -4.08 -3.94
CA ARG A 223 -34.14 -3.65 -5.26
C ARG A 223 -33.93 -4.68 -6.36
N GLY A 224 -33.26 -5.79 -6.07
CA GLY A 224 -32.88 -6.81 -7.03
C GLY A 224 -31.53 -7.44 -6.69
N GLU A 225 -31.06 -8.32 -7.57
CA GLU A 225 -29.87 -9.12 -7.34
C GLU A 225 -28.92 -9.04 -8.54
N ILE A 226 -27.62 -8.88 -8.28
CA ILE A 226 -26.59 -9.13 -9.29
C ILE A 226 -26.21 -10.60 -9.16
N ARG A 227 -26.39 -11.37 -10.23
CA ARG A 227 -26.01 -12.79 -10.30
C ARG A 227 -24.89 -12.96 -11.30
N ILE A 228 -23.77 -13.52 -10.84
CA ILE A 228 -22.65 -13.94 -11.66
C ILE A 228 -22.69 -15.47 -11.70
N VAL A 229 -22.80 -16.03 -12.89
CA VAL A 229 -22.83 -17.48 -13.09
C VAL A 229 -21.51 -17.89 -13.73
N THR A 230 -20.68 -18.62 -12.98
CA THR A 230 -19.32 -19.00 -13.39
C THR A 230 -19.27 -20.31 -14.19
N ARG A 231 -20.34 -21.12 -14.15
CA ARG A 231 -20.37 -22.45 -14.77
C ARG A 231 -20.62 -22.49 -16.28
N SER A 232 -21.03 -21.40 -16.90
CA SER A 232 -21.42 -21.38 -18.33
C SER A 232 -21.14 -20.02 -18.95
N ASP A 233 -19.87 -19.75 -19.27
CA ASP A 233 -19.46 -18.59 -20.10
C ASP A 233 -19.32 -17.25 -19.37
N ASN A 234 -19.13 -17.23 -18.04
CA ASN A 234 -18.98 -16.00 -17.24
C ASN A 234 -20.09 -14.97 -17.54
N THR A 235 -21.35 -15.40 -17.43
CA THR A 235 -22.50 -14.52 -17.66
C THR A 235 -22.89 -13.79 -16.38
N ALA A 236 -23.27 -12.52 -16.52
CA ALA A 236 -23.76 -11.70 -15.42
C ALA A 236 -25.15 -11.18 -15.72
N TYR A 237 -25.98 -11.14 -14.68
CA TYR A 237 -27.37 -10.70 -14.79
C TYR A 237 -27.76 -9.78 -13.66
N TRP A 238 -28.58 -8.78 -13.98
CA TRP A 238 -29.39 -8.09 -13.01
C TRP A 238 -30.79 -8.70 -12.97
N VAL A 239 -31.22 -9.16 -11.81
CA VAL A 239 -32.54 -9.76 -11.61
C VAL A 239 -33.39 -8.84 -10.75
N ARG A 240 -34.54 -8.41 -11.27
CA ARG A 240 -35.52 -7.59 -10.54
C ARG A 240 -36.90 -8.21 -10.63
N GLY A 241 -37.34 -8.85 -9.55
CA GLY A 241 -38.55 -9.66 -9.55
C GLY A 241 -38.42 -10.81 -10.54
N ARG A 242 -39.33 -10.87 -11.53
CA ARG A 242 -39.31 -11.89 -12.60
C ARG A 242 -38.48 -11.49 -13.83
N LYS A 243 -37.99 -10.24 -13.90
CA LYS A 243 -37.22 -9.75 -15.05
C LYS A 243 -35.74 -10.03 -14.84
N LYS A 244 -35.08 -10.52 -15.88
CA LYS A 244 -33.65 -10.80 -15.95
C LYS A 244 -33.05 -9.95 -17.07
N PHE A 245 -32.06 -9.14 -16.74
CA PHE A 245 -31.32 -8.28 -17.66
C PHE A 245 -29.91 -8.83 -17.76
N GLU A 246 -29.44 -9.10 -18.97
CA GLU A 246 -28.06 -9.50 -19.19
C GLU A 246 -27.13 -8.29 -19.04
N LEU A 247 -25.98 -8.54 -18.42
CA LEU A 247 -24.95 -7.55 -18.17
C LEU A 247 -23.67 -7.96 -18.86
N VAL A 248 -22.99 -6.98 -19.44
CA VAL A 248 -21.63 -7.15 -19.93
C VAL A 248 -20.68 -7.01 -18.75
N LEU A 249 -19.94 -8.08 -18.43
CA LEU A 249 -18.85 -8.01 -17.46
C LEU A 249 -17.71 -7.14 -18.00
N LEU A 250 -17.24 -6.21 -17.18
CA LEU A 250 -16.11 -5.36 -17.49
C LEU A 250 -14.95 -5.74 -16.56
N PRO A 251 -13.76 -6.08 -17.09
CA PRO A 251 -12.62 -6.44 -16.25
C PRO A 251 -12.28 -5.30 -15.29
N VAL A 252 -12.33 -5.57 -13.98
CA VAL A 252 -12.08 -4.56 -12.94
C VAL A 252 -10.71 -3.92 -13.13
N GLN A 253 -9.69 -4.73 -13.42
CA GLN A 253 -8.33 -4.24 -13.61
C GLN A 253 -8.28 -3.24 -14.79
N GLU A 254 -8.83 -3.57 -15.94
CA GLU A 254 -8.84 -2.68 -17.11
C GLU A 254 -9.61 -1.38 -16.88
N ASN A 255 -10.56 -1.38 -15.95
CA ASN A 255 -11.46 -0.27 -15.68
C ASN A 255 -11.18 0.45 -14.35
N VAL A 256 -9.98 0.30 -13.77
CA VAL A 256 -9.60 0.93 -12.50
C VAL A 256 -9.81 2.45 -12.53
N TYR A 257 -9.33 3.16 -13.56
CA TYR A 257 -9.51 4.60 -13.66
C TYR A 257 -11.00 5.00 -13.65
N LEU A 258 -11.83 4.28 -14.42
CA LEU A 258 -13.27 4.46 -14.42
C LEU A 258 -13.86 4.25 -13.01
N ILE A 259 -13.47 3.17 -12.34
CA ILE A 259 -13.99 2.81 -11.01
C ILE A 259 -13.67 3.87 -9.96
N TYR A 260 -12.41 4.32 -9.91
CA TYR A 260 -11.93 5.15 -8.80
C TYR A 260 -12.06 6.66 -9.04
N ARG A 261 -12.21 7.09 -10.31
CA ARG A 261 -12.37 8.50 -10.66
C ARG A 261 -13.78 8.82 -11.15
N ASP A 262 -14.29 8.01 -12.07
CA ASP A 262 -15.44 8.39 -12.89
C ASP A 262 -16.79 7.92 -12.33
N LEU A 263 -16.86 6.76 -11.69
CA LEU A 263 -18.12 6.24 -11.13
C LEU A 263 -18.66 7.11 -9.99
N GLY A 264 -17.82 7.91 -9.32
CA GLY A 264 -18.24 8.76 -8.20
C GLY A 264 -18.52 7.99 -6.91
N VAL A 265 -18.02 6.76 -6.77
CA VAL A 265 -18.18 5.92 -5.56
C VAL A 265 -17.18 6.30 -4.46
N TYR A 266 -16.03 6.84 -4.84
CA TYR A 266 -14.92 7.11 -3.92
C TYR A 266 -14.64 8.61 -3.81
N GLY A 267 -14.49 9.10 -2.57
CA GLY A 267 -13.97 10.42 -2.26
C GLY A 267 -12.44 10.48 -2.39
N ALA A 268 -11.75 11.23 -1.54
CA ALA A 268 -10.29 11.17 -1.46
C ALA A 268 -9.81 9.74 -1.13
N LEU A 269 -8.73 9.30 -1.76
CA LEU A 269 -8.09 8.00 -1.53
C LEU A 269 -6.81 8.12 -0.69
N GLY A 270 -6.29 9.34 -0.53
CA GLY A 270 -5.05 9.64 0.18
C GLY A 270 -3.81 9.20 -0.59
N THR A 271 -3.90 9.03 -1.91
CA THR A 271 -2.74 8.64 -2.73
C THR A 271 -1.97 9.85 -3.23
N LEU A 272 -0.67 9.65 -3.51
CA LEU A 272 0.20 10.67 -4.09
C LEU A 272 -0.23 11.24 -5.45
N CYS A 273 -1.20 10.62 -6.12
CA CYS A 273 -1.77 11.08 -7.39
C CYS A 273 -3.26 11.41 -7.30
N ASP A 274 -3.80 11.71 -6.11
CA ASP A 274 -5.23 11.98 -5.97
C ASP A 274 -5.68 13.29 -6.67
N ASP A 275 -4.83 14.31 -6.59
CA ASP A 275 -5.14 15.69 -7.00
C ASP A 275 -4.34 16.18 -8.22
N LEU A 276 -3.56 15.29 -8.86
CA LEU A 276 -2.75 15.55 -10.06
C LEU A 276 -3.43 15.12 -11.37
#